data_AF-A0A951FFB9-F1
#
_entry.id   AF-A0A951FFB9-F1
#
_cell.length_a   1.000
_cell.length_b   1.000
_cell.length_c   1.000
_cell.angle_alpha   90.00
_cell.angle_beta   90.00
_cell.angle_gamma   90.00
#
_symmetry.space_group_name_H-M   'P 1'
#
loop_
_entity.id
_entity.type
_entity.pdbx_description
1 polymer ?
#
loop_
_entity_poly.entity_id
_entity_poly.type
_entity_poly.pdbx_seq_one_letter_code
_entity_poly.pdbx_strand_id
1 'polypeptide(L)'
;RSANSATEEVERTIERLFTYAAWADKHDGAVHRTPFRNATLAMPEPIGVIGIACPDEYPLLSCVSLLAPAISMGNTVVLVPSERHPLSATDLYQVFDTSDVPGGVINIVTGARDTLAKVLAEHNNVDAMWYFGSQDGCAMVEKASVSNLKRTWVAGQPRNWLDPQSGESEIFLRQATQIKNIWVPYGA
;
A
#
# COMPACT_ATOMS: atom_id res chain seq x y z
N ARG A 1 25.14 0.34 -8.74
CA ARG A 1 24.75 1.59 -8.00
C ARG A 1 25.95 2.03 -7.18
N SER A 2 26.16 3.33 -6.98
CA SER A 2 27.26 3.81 -6.12
C SER A 2 26.91 3.60 -4.65
N ALA A 3 27.91 3.51 -3.77
CA ALA A 3 27.67 3.38 -2.33
C ALA A 3 26.78 4.53 -1.81
N ASN A 4 27.04 5.76 -2.24
CA ASN A 4 26.25 6.94 -1.84
C ASN A 4 24.77 6.83 -2.24
N SER A 5 24.46 6.34 -3.46
CA SER A 5 23.05 6.15 -3.86
C SER A 5 22.32 5.07 -3.07
N ALA A 6 23.04 4.07 -2.55
CA ALA A 6 22.45 3.03 -1.72
C ALA A 6 22.18 3.55 -0.31
N THR A 7 23.10 4.35 0.25
CA THR A 7 22.89 5.02 1.54
C THR A 7 21.67 5.94 1.49
N GLU A 8 21.54 6.75 0.43
CA GLU A 8 20.39 7.64 0.25
C GLU A 8 19.06 6.86 0.18
N GLU A 9 19.03 5.71 -0.51
CA GLU A 9 17.83 4.86 -0.56
C GLU A 9 17.42 4.37 0.84
N VAL A 10 18.38 3.97 1.66
CA VAL A 10 18.11 3.52 3.04
C VAL A 10 17.63 4.67 3.92
N GLU A 11 18.28 5.84 3.85
CA GLU A 11 17.89 7.03 4.61
C GLU A 11 16.45 7.44 4.26
N ARG A 12 16.11 7.51 2.97
CA ARG A 12 14.74 7.80 2.51
C ARG A 12 13.74 6.74 2.94
N THR A 13 14.15 5.48 3.01
CA THR A 13 13.29 4.38 3.49
C THR A 13 12.93 4.57 4.96
N ILE A 14 13.90 4.98 5.78
CA ILE A 14 13.69 5.26 7.21
C ILE A 14 12.75 6.45 7.39
N GLU A 15 12.99 7.55 6.66
CA GLU A 15 12.09 8.72 6.67
C GLU A 15 10.66 8.29 6.33
N ARG A 16 10.49 7.40 5.35
CA ARG A 16 9.18 6.94 4.92
C ARG A 16 8.41 6.19 6.00
N LEU A 17 9.11 5.34 6.75
CA LEU A 17 8.52 4.65 7.90
C LEU A 17 8.06 5.65 8.96
N PHE A 18 8.88 6.66 9.27
CA PHE A 18 8.49 7.69 10.25
C PHE A 18 7.30 8.52 9.80
N THR A 19 7.23 8.92 8.52
CA THR A 19 6.08 9.66 8.01
C THR A 19 4.79 8.84 8.13
N TYR A 20 4.79 7.58 7.70
CA TYR A 20 3.57 6.79 7.76
C TYR A 20 3.24 6.29 9.17
N ALA A 21 4.23 6.15 10.05
CA ALA A 21 3.98 6.01 11.48
C ALA A 21 3.27 7.25 12.05
N ALA A 22 3.67 8.46 11.63
CA ALA A 22 3.01 9.69 12.07
C ALA A 22 1.56 9.81 11.54
N TRP A 23 1.26 9.24 10.37
CA TRP A 23 -0.10 9.22 9.79
C TRP A 23 -1.05 8.20 10.42
N ALA A 24 -0.53 7.17 11.11
CA ALA A 24 -1.32 6.05 11.63
C ALA A 24 -2.48 6.50 12.54
N ASP A 25 -2.35 7.63 13.24
CA ASP A 25 -3.35 8.20 14.14
C ASP A 25 -3.84 9.60 13.70
N LYS A 26 -3.46 10.07 12.51
CA LYS A 26 -3.74 11.44 12.02
C LYS A 26 -4.52 11.48 10.69
N HIS A 27 -4.93 10.34 10.17
CA HIS A 27 -5.76 10.28 8.97
C HIS A 27 -7.24 10.40 9.35
N ASP A 28 -7.66 11.64 9.66
CA ASP A 28 -9.01 11.93 10.13
C ASP A 28 -10.07 11.81 9.03
N GLY A 29 -11.29 11.49 9.46
CA GLY A 29 -12.49 11.57 8.64
C GLY A 29 -13.03 13.00 8.51
N ALA A 30 -14.21 13.11 7.87
CA ALA A 30 -14.90 14.38 7.71
C ALA A 30 -16.31 14.33 8.31
N VAL A 31 -16.80 15.48 8.78
CA VAL A 31 -18.20 15.64 9.20
C VAL A 31 -18.92 16.49 8.16
N HIS A 32 -19.97 15.93 7.56
CA HIS A 32 -20.78 16.62 6.57
C HIS A 32 -22.14 17.00 7.13
N ARG A 33 -22.55 18.24 6.81
CA ARG A 33 -23.90 18.72 7.06
C ARG A 33 -24.83 18.22 5.95
N THR A 34 -25.99 17.72 6.35
CA THR A 34 -27.03 17.19 5.46
C THR A 34 -28.31 18.03 5.61
N PRO A 35 -29.24 17.95 4.63
CA PRO A 35 -30.51 18.66 4.70
C PRO A 35 -31.49 18.07 5.74
N PHE A 36 -31.17 16.91 6.33
CA PHE A 36 -31.98 16.25 7.36
C PHE A 36 -31.43 16.57 8.76
N ARG A 37 -32.18 16.22 9.83
CA ARG A 37 -31.75 16.36 11.24
C ARG A 37 -30.72 15.29 11.65
N ASN A 38 -29.62 15.22 10.90
CA ASN A 38 -28.51 14.31 11.16
C ASN A 38 -27.17 14.96 10.78
N ALA A 39 -26.10 14.36 11.26
CA ALA A 39 -24.75 14.59 10.77
C ALA A 39 -24.28 13.32 10.07
N THR A 40 -23.51 13.46 8.99
CA THR A 40 -22.86 12.33 8.31
C THR A 40 -21.38 12.34 8.65
N LEU A 41 -20.91 11.29 9.32
CA LEU A 41 -19.50 11.07 9.64
C LEU A 41 -18.89 10.21 8.52
N ALA A 42 -18.02 10.79 7.70
CA ALA A 42 -17.27 10.11 6.66
C ALA A 42 -15.96 9.56 7.27
N MET A 43 -16.02 8.33 7.78
CA MET A 43 -14.90 7.70 8.50
C MET A 43 -14.01 6.90 7.56
N PRO A 44 -12.68 7.10 7.57
CA PRO A 44 -11.74 6.22 6.89
C PRO A 44 -11.66 4.89 7.64
N GLU A 45 -11.78 3.79 6.89
CA GLU A 45 -11.60 2.43 7.37
C GLU A 45 -10.58 1.69 6.49
N PRO A 46 -9.86 0.69 7.02
CA PRO A 46 -9.00 -0.16 6.20
C PRO A 46 -9.79 -0.83 5.08
N ILE A 47 -9.08 -1.15 4.00
CA ILE A 47 -9.61 -1.99 2.91
C ILE A 47 -9.75 -3.43 3.39
N GLY A 48 -8.74 -3.95 4.10
CA GLY A 48 -8.65 -5.35 4.50
C GLY A 48 -7.31 -5.96 4.09
N VAL A 49 -7.34 -6.92 3.17
CA VAL A 49 -6.15 -7.60 2.61
C VAL A 49 -5.73 -6.93 1.31
N ILE A 50 -4.49 -6.43 1.26
CA ILE A 50 -3.90 -5.79 0.07
C ILE A 50 -2.78 -6.66 -0.49
N GLY A 51 -2.92 -7.07 -1.75
CA GLY A 51 -1.80 -7.63 -2.53
C GLY A 51 -0.99 -6.50 -3.15
N ILE A 52 0.34 -6.52 -3.01
CA ILE A 52 1.21 -5.47 -3.54
C ILE A 52 2.32 -6.11 -4.38
N ALA A 53 2.39 -5.76 -5.66
CA ALA A 53 3.49 -6.12 -6.55
C ALA A 53 4.38 -4.89 -6.78
N CYS A 54 5.60 -4.95 -6.25
CA CYS A 54 6.55 -3.84 -6.25
C CYS A 54 7.30 -3.70 -7.59
N PRO A 55 7.77 -2.49 -7.91
CA PRO A 55 8.63 -2.27 -9.06
C PRO A 55 10.07 -2.76 -8.79
N ASP A 56 10.91 -2.75 -9.83
CA ASP A 56 12.33 -3.11 -9.69
C ASP A 56 13.22 -1.92 -9.31
N GLU A 57 12.73 -0.69 -9.50
CA GLU A 57 13.45 0.52 -9.12
C GLU A 57 13.40 0.78 -7.62
N TYR A 58 14.57 1.05 -7.04
CA TYR A 58 14.74 1.33 -5.61
C TYR A 58 14.05 0.25 -4.77
N PRO A 59 14.52 -1.01 -4.86
CA PRO A 59 13.80 -2.18 -4.38
C PRO A 59 13.48 -2.14 -2.88
N LEU A 60 14.27 -1.44 -2.07
CA LEU A 60 13.96 -1.25 -0.65
C LEU A 60 12.95 -0.11 -0.47
N LEU A 61 13.26 1.07 -1.03
CA LEU A 61 12.46 2.27 -0.83
C LEU A 61 11.05 2.14 -1.43
N SER A 62 10.92 1.65 -2.66
CA SER A 62 9.60 1.49 -3.30
C SER A 62 8.74 0.45 -2.57
N CYS A 63 9.36 -0.63 -2.12
CA CYS A 63 8.73 -1.67 -1.33
C CYS A 63 8.15 -1.11 -0.02
N VAL A 64 8.97 -0.40 0.76
CA VAL A 64 8.53 0.22 2.02
C VAL A 64 7.55 1.37 1.78
N SER A 65 7.72 2.15 0.72
CA SER A 65 6.81 3.23 0.35
C SER A 65 5.38 2.76 0.07
N LEU A 66 5.22 1.53 -0.39
CA LEU A 66 3.91 0.91 -0.62
C LEU A 66 3.40 0.18 0.63
N LEU A 67 4.29 -0.50 1.35
CA LEU A 67 3.95 -1.27 2.54
C LEU A 67 3.53 -0.40 3.73
N ALA A 68 4.34 0.62 4.06
CA ALA A 68 4.14 1.48 5.23
C ALA A 68 2.77 2.18 5.28
N PRO A 69 2.25 2.80 4.20
CA PRO A 69 0.91 3.41 4.23
C PRO A 69 -0.21 2.38 4.32
N ALA A 70 -0.02 1.17 3.76
CA ALA A 70 -1.02 0.12 3.84
C ALA A 70 -1.20 -0.34 5.29
N ILE A 71 -0.11 -0.66 5.98
CA ILE A 71 -0.17 -1.15 7.37
C ILE A 71 -0.51 -0.04 8.37
N SER A 72 -0.10 1.21 8.13
CA SER A 72 -0.44 2.32 9.03
C SER A 72 -1.95 2.60 9.05
N MET A 73 -2.66 2.32 7.96
CA MET A 73 -4.12 2.40 7.87
C MET A 73 -4.84 1.13 8.36
N GLY A 74 -4.12 0.15 8.91
CA GLY A 74 -4.69 -1.06 9.50
C GLY A 74 -4.95 -2.20 8.51
N ASN A 75 -4.32 -2.19 7.33
CA ASN A 75 -4.43 -3.30 6.37
C ASN A 75 -3.41 -4.40 6.65
N THR A 76 -3.72 -5.61 6.19
CA THR A 76 -2.74 -6.71 6.07
C THR A 76 -2.24 -6.81 4.63
N VAL A 77 -0.99 -7.19 4.45
CA VAL A 77 -0.31 -7.10 3.15
C VAL A 77 0.32 -8.42 2.75
N VAL A 78 0.09 -8.80 1.48
CA VAL A 78 0.88 -9.81 0.77
C VAL A 78 1.75 -9.10 -0.26
N LEU A 79 3.04 -9.02 0.03
CA LEU A 79 4.03 -8.23 -0.67
C LEU A 79 4.86 -9.10 -1.60
N VAL A 80 4.84 -8.78 -2.90
CA VAL A 80 5.72 -9.34 -3.91
C VAL A 80 6.79 -8.29 -4.21
N PRO A 81 8.01 -8.43 -3.66
CA PRO A 81 9.07 -7.45 -3.83
C PRO A 81 9.65 -7.50 -5.25
N SER A 82 10.65 -6.66 -5.53
CA SER A 82 11.37 -6.68 -6.82
C SER A 82 11.82 -8.09 -7.19
N GLU A 83 11.48 -8.51 -8.41
CA GLU A 83 11.89 -9.80 -8.96
C GLU A 83 13.40 -9.83 -9.22
N ARG A 84 13.96 -8.69 -9.64
CA ARG A 84 15.39 -8.56 -9.96
C ARG A 84 16.27 -8.42 -8.73
N HIS A 85 15.76 -7.76 -7.69
CA HIS A 85 16.53 -7.40 -6.50
C HIS A 85 15.77 -7.73 -5.20
N PRO A 86 15.40 -9.01 -4.96
CA PRO A 86 14.54 -9.37 -3.83
C PRO A 86 15.25 -9.34 -2.47
N LEU A 87 16.59 -9.40 -2.45
CA LEU A 87 17.37 -9.60 -1.22
C LEU A 87 17.16 -8.48 -0.19
N SER A 88 17.01 -7.24 -0.63
CA SER A 88 16.74 -6.11 0.28
C SER A 88 15.40 -6.26 1.00
N ALA A 89 14.40 -6.87 0.36
CA ALA A 89 13.12 -7.15 1.01
C ALA A 89 13.20 -8.36 1.93
N THR A 90 14.04 -9.36 1.62
CA THR A 90 14.23 -10.51 2.52
C THR A 90 15.00 -10.14 3.79
N ASP A 91 15.91 -9.17 3.73
CA ASP A 91 16.59 -8.69 4.93
C ASP A 91 15.63 -7.98 5.90
N LEU A 92 14.52 -7.42 5.40
CA LEU A 92 13.47 -6.83 6.25
C LEU A 92 12.75 -7.87 7.13
N TYR A 93 12.85 -9.17 6.85
CA TYR A 93 12.27 -10.20 7.72
C TYR A 93 12.75 -10.07 9.16
N GLN A 94 14.06 -9.89 9.34
CA GLN A 94 14.65 -9.75 10.67
C GLN A 94 14.23 -8.43 11.33
N VAL A 95 14.07 -7.37 10.54
CA VAL A 95 13.61 -6.06 11.03
C VAL A 95 12.18 -6.16 11.54
N PHE A 96 11.28 -6.79 10.79
CA PHE A 96 9.87 -6.96 11.20
C PHE A 96 9.72 -7.88 12.41
N ASP A 97 10.48 -8.98 12.44
CA ASP A 97 10.51 -9.91 13.57
C ASP A 97 10.99 -9.22 14.86
N THR A 98 12.04 -8.40 14.77
CA THR A 98 12.58 -7.64 15.92
C THR A 98 11.69 -6.46 16.32
N SER A 99 10.81 -6.01 15.44
CA SER A 99 9.89 -4.88 15.68
C SER A 99 8.53 -5.33 16.23
N ASP A 100 8.38 -6.61 16.61
CA ASP A 100 7.15 -7.19 17.15
C ASP A 100 5.93 -6.99 16.22
N VAL A 101 6.14 -7.02 14.90
CA VAL A 101 5.04 -6.95 13.94
C VAL A 101 4.12 -8.17 14.13
N PRO A 102 2.80 -7.98 14.35
CA PRO A 102 1.90 -9.11 14.57
C PRO A 102 1.90 -10.08 13.39
N GLY A 103 1.88 -11.38 13.70
CA GLY A 103 1.89 -12.44 12.69
C GLY A 103 0.77 -12.27 11.67
N GLY A 104 1.12 -12.30 10.38
CA GLY A 104 0.18 -12.18 9.27
C GLY A 104 -0.10 -10.75 8.78
N VAL A 105 0.38 -9.70 9.48
CA VAL A 105 0.23 -8.30 9.01
C VAL A 105 1.05 -8.05 7.75
N ILE A 106 2.29 -8.56 7.73
CA ILE A 106 3.22 -8.42 6.61
C ILE A 106 3.64 -9.81 6.17
N ASN A 107 3.34 -10.18 4.93
CA ASN A 107 3.72 -11.46 4.33
C ASN A 107 4.47 -11.16 3.04
N ILE A 108 5.70 -11.66 2.87
CA ILE A 108 6.49 -11.42 1.65
C ILE A 108 6.60 -12.72 0.86
N VAL A 109 6.36 -12.64 -0.45
CA VAL A 109 6.47 -13.76 -1.38
C VAL A 109 7.35 -13.35 -2.56
N THR A 110 8.57 -13.88 -2.62
CA THR A 110 9.51 -13.63 -3.72
C THR A 110 9.23 -14.56 -4.90
N GLY A 111 9.32 -14.05 -6.13
CA GLY A 111 9.18 -14.85 -7.35
C GLY A 111 8.87 -13.99 -8.56
N ALA A 112 8.37 -14.63 -9.63
CA ALA A 112 7.98 -13.94 -10.85
C ALA A 112 6.80 -13.00 -10.60
N ARG A 113 7.02 -11.68 -10.72
CA ARG A 113 6.07 -10.64 -10.26
C ARG A 113 4.71 -10.81 -10.91
N ASP A 114 4.67 -10.90 -12.23
CA ASP A 114 3.42 -10.87 -12.99
C ASP A 114 2.60 -12.16 -12.79
N THR A 115 3.29 -13.29 -12.55
CA THR A 115 2.63 -14.56 -12.23
C THR A 115 1.96 -14.49 -10.86
N LEU A 116 2.68 -14.00 -9.85
CA LEU A 116 2.15 -13.85 -8.49
C LEU A 116 1.07 -12.77 -8.42
N ALA A 117 1.26 -11.64 -9.11
CA ALA A 117 0.28 -10.57 -9.20
C ALA A 117 -1.03 -11.05 -9.82
N LYS A 118 -0.99 -11.90 -10.85
CA LYS A 118 -2.19 -12.50 -11.42
C LYS A 118 -2.94 -13.35 -10.40
N VAL A 119 -2.23 -14.21 -9.68
CA VAL A 119 -2.84 -15.07 -8.64
C VAL A 119 -3.51 -14.23 -7.56
N LEU A 120 -2.84 -13.18 -7.06
CA LEU A 120 -3.41 -12.26 -6.08
C LEU A 120 -4.61 -11.49 -6.64
N ALA A 121 -4.55 -11.07 -7.91
CA ALA A 121 -5.64 -10.38 -8.58
C ALA A 121 -6.86 -11.27 -8.81
N GLU A 122 -6.70 -12.59 -8.97
CA GLU A 122 -7.80 -13.55 -9.10
C GLU A 122 -8.35 -14.03 -7.74
N HIS A 123 -7.59 -13.86 -6.65
CA HIS A 123 -7.92 -14.38 -5.33
C HIS A 123 -9.14 -13.66 -4.71
N ASN A 124 -10.13 -14.42 -4.23
CA ASN A 124 -11.38 -13.84 -3.71
C ASN A 124 -11.25 -13.18 -2.33
N ASN A 125 -10.30 -13.62 -1.50
CA ASN A 125 -10.04 -13.03 -0.17
C ASN A 125 -8.95 -11.94 -0.20
N VAL A 126 -8.66 -11.38 -1.37
CA VAL A 126 -7.85 -10.16 -1.50
C VAL A 126 -8.80 -9.03 -1.84
N ASP A 127 -8.77 -7.96 -1.06
CA ASP A 127 -9.73 -6.85 -1.14
C ASP A 127 -9.23 -5.72 -2.07
N ALA A 128 -7.90 -5.58 -2.21
CA ALA A 128 -7.28 -4.71 -3.20
C ALA A 128 -5.98 -5.28 -3.76
N MET A 129 -5.66 -4.92 -5.00
CA MET A 129 -4.40 -5.23 -5.66
C MET A 129 -3.69 -3.96 -6.13
N TRP A 130 -2.46 -3.78 -5.68
CA TRP A 130 -1.58 -2.70 -6.09
C TRP A 130 -0.48 -3.28 -6.98
N TYR A 131 -0.35 -2.78 -8.21
CA TYR A 131 0.59 -3.32 -9.18
C TYR A 131 1.46 -2.21 -9.78
N PHE A 132 2.76 -2.33 -9.56
CA PHE A 132 3.78 -1.41 -10.06
C PHE A 132 4.75 -2.20 -10.94
N GLY A 133 4.57 -2.09 -12.25
CA GLY A 133 5.28 -2.92 -13.20
C GLY A 133 5.03 -2.47 -14.63
N SER A 134 4.85 -3.44 -15.54
CA SER A 134 4.66 -3.15 -16.96
C SER A 134 3.23 -2.73 -17.28
N GLN A 135 3.03 -2.02 -18.39
CA GLN A 135 1.69 -1.66 -18.87
C GLN A 135 0.82 -2.91 -19.16
N ASP A 136 1.43 -3.97 -19.69
CA ASP A 136 0.76 -5.24 -19.96
C ASP A 136 0.33 -5.93 -18.66
N GLY A 137 1.17 -5.88 -17.62
CA GLY A 137 0.84 -6.38 -16.30
C GLY A 137 -0.29 -5.59 -15.63
N CYS A 138 -0.35 -4.27 -15.84
CA CYS A 138 -1.46 -3.43 -15.38
C CYS A 138 -2.79 -3.91 -15.99
N ALA A 139 -2.84 -4.06 -17.32
CA ALA A 139 -4.03 -4.54 -18.02
C ALA A 139 -4.42 -5.97 -17.60
N MET A 140 -3.44 -6.82 -17.33
CA MET A 140 -3.66 -8.17 -16.81
C MET A 140 -4.31 -8.14 -15.42
N VAL A 141 -3.79 -7.33 -14.49
CA VAL A 141 -4.32 -7.23 -13.12
C VAL A 141 -5.75 -6.70 -13.12
N GLU A 142 -6.04 -5.64 -13.89
CA GLU A 142 -7.39 -5.09 -13.99
C GLU A 142 -8.38 -6.06 -14.63
N LYS A 143 -7.94 -6.87 -15.59
CA LYS A 143 -8.79 -7.92 -16.18
C LYS A 143 -9.06 -9.06 -15.18
N ALA A 144 -8.04 -9.44 -14.40
CA ALA A 144 -8.13 -10.51 -13.42
C ALA A 144 -8.99 -10.14 -12.20
N SER A 145 -9.04 -8.87 -11.81
CA SER A 145 -9.78 -8.40 -10.63
C SER A 145 -11.30 -8.46 -10.77
N VAL A 146 -11.83 -8.69 -11.99
CA VAL A 146 -13.27 -8.70 -12.29
C VAL A 146 -14.04 -9.76 -11.49
N SER A 147 -13.38 -10.84 -11.06
CA SER A 147 -14.05 -11.96 -10.34
C SER A 147 -14.74 -11.54 -9.04
N ASN A 148 -14.14 -10.62 -8.27
CA ASN A 148 -14.71 -10.10 -7.02
C ASN A 148 -14.78 -8.56 -7.00
N LEU A 149 -14.47 -7.90 -8.12
CA LEU A 149 -14.44 -6.44 -8.25
C LEU A 149 -13.54 -5.75 -7.20
N LYS A 150 -12.47 -6.44 -6.76
CA LYS A 150 -11.47 -5.85 -5.85
C LYS A 150 -10.91 -4.56 -6.43
N ARG A 151 -10.58 -3.61 -5.56
CA ARG A 151 -9.97 -2.34 -5.99
C ARG A 151 -8.60 -2.60 -6.60
N THR A 152 -8.32 -2.00 -7.75
CA THR A 152 -7.00 -2.06 -8.37
C THR A 152 -6.35 -0.67 -8.35
N TRP A 153 -5.06 -0.63 -8.01
CA TRP A 153 -4.23 0.54 -8.22
C TRP A 153 -3.01 0.13 -9.03
N VAL A 154 -3.00 0.48 -10.32
CA VAL A 154 -1.97 0.06 -11.26
C VAL A 154 -1.17 1.26 -11.75
N ALA A 155 0.15 1.09 -11.84
CA ALA A 155 1.07 2.09 -12.35
C ALA A 155 2.06 1.45 -13.33
N GLY A 156 1.80 1.64 -14.63
CA GLY A 156 2.64 1.14 -15.73
C GLY A 156 3.79 2.06 -16.11
N GLN A 157 3.92 3.21 -15.45
CA GLN A 157 5.00 4.18 -15.67
C GLN A 157 5.92 4.26 -14.44
N PRO A 158 7.23 4.47 -14.64
CA PRO A 158 8.18 4.64 -13.55
C PRO A 158 7.78 5.82 -12.65
N ARG A 159 7.88 5.62 -11.34
CA ARG A 159 7.64 6.64 -10.32
C ARG A 159 8.98 7.12 -9.76
N ASN A 160 9.10 8.42 -9.49
CA ASN A 160 10.25 8.93 -8.77
C ASN A 160 10.08 8.69 -7.27
N TRP A 161 10.64 7.60 -6.76
CA TRP A 161 10.50 7.22 -5.35
C TRP A 161 11.23 8.14 -4.38
N LEU A 162 12.26 8.85 -4.85
CA LEU A 162 13.04 9.80 -4.04
C LEU A 162 12.34 11.14 -3.85
N ASP A 163 11.41 11.50 -4.74
CA ASP A 163 10.60 12.71 -4.59
C ASP A 163 9.45 12.44 -3.61
N PRO A 164 9.34 13.16 -2.48
CA PRO A 164 8.26 12.95 -1.52
C PRO A 164 6.87 13.20 -2.11
N GLN A 165 6.70 14.11 -3.07
CA GLN A 165 5.38 14.35 -3.66
C GLN A 165 4.88 13.15 -4.46
N SER A 166 5.78 12.56 -5.25
CA SER A 166 5.49 11.36 -6.02
C SER A 166 5.48 10.11 -5.14
N GLY A 167 6.47 9.93 -4.28
CA GLY A 167 6.64 8.72 -3.49
C GLY A 167 5.74 8.64 -2.25
N GLU A 168 5.51 9.74 -1.54
CA GLU A 168 5.06 9.81 -0.13
C GLU A 168 3.74 10.54 0.06
N SER A 169 2.90 10.63 -0.97
CA SER A 169 1.70 11.46 -0.90
C SER A 169 0.52 10.79 -0.18
N GLU A 170 -0.46 11.61 0.22
CA GLU A 170 -1.74 11.17 0.81
C GLU A 170 -2.53 10.21 -0.11
N ILE A 171 -2.21 10.16 -1.41
CA ILE A 171 -2.83 9.22 -2.33
C ILE A 171 -2.64 7.76 -1.88
N PHE A 172 -1.50 7.43 -1.26
CA PHE A 172 -1.24 6.08 -0.76
C PHE A 172 -2.19 5.74 0.40
N LEU A 173 -2.41 6.69 1.32
CA LEU A 173 -3.39 6.54 2.41
C LEU A 173 -4.80 6.38 1.83
N ARG A 174 -5.15 7.19 0.83
CA ARG A 174 -6.45 7.10 0.15
C ARG A 174 -6.67 5.76 -0.57
N GLN A 175 -5.60 5.17 -1.12
CA GLN A 175 -5.66 3.84 -1.71
C GLN A 175 -5.74 2.74 -0.65
N ALA A 176 -5.23 2.99 0.55
CA ALA A 176 -5.27 2.10 1.70
C ALA A 176 -6.53 2.23 2.57
N THR A 177 -7.44 3.17 2.25
CA THR A 177 -8.69 3.38 3.00
C THR A 177 -9.94 3.42 2.13
N GLN A 178 -11.06 3.04 2.72
CA GLN A 178 -12.40 3.24 2.21
C GLN A 178 -13.18 4.18 3.15
N ILE A 179 -14.20 4.86 2.63
CA ILE A 179 -15.00 5.79 3.43
C ILE A 179 -16.32 5.12 3.81
N LYS A 180 -16.53 4.91 5.10
CA LYS A 180 -17.83 4.53 5.66
C LYS A 180 -18.55 5.78 6.14
N ASN A 181 -19.71 6.05 5.53
CA ASN A 181 -20.58 7.14 5.94
C ASN A 181 -21.55 6.68 7.03
N ILE A 182 -21.41 7.23 8.23
CA ILE A 182 -22.26 6.92 9.39
C ILE A 182 -23.20 8.09 9.62
N TRP A 183 -24.50 7.82 9.56
CA TRP A 183 -25.55 8.83 9.71
C TRP A 183 -26.07 8.80 11.13
N VAL A 184 -25.84 9.88 11.88
CA VAL A 184 -26.23 9.96 13.30
C VAL A 184 -27.20 11.11 13.50
N PRO A 185 -28.26 10.95 14.33
CA PRO A 185 -29.10 12.07 14.73
C PRO A 185 -28.25 13.21 15.31
N TYR A 186 -28.50 14.43 14.88
CA TYR A 186 -27.76 15.61 15.32
C TYR A 186 -28.71 16.79 15.48
N GLY A 187 -28.66 17.43 16.65
CA GLY A 187 -29.70 18.36 17.12
C GLY A 187 -29.37 19.85 16.98
N ALA A 188 -28.25 20.18 16.33
CA ALA A 188 -27.87 21.58 16.05
C ALA A 188 -28.72 22.21 14.93
#